data_AF-A0A957FTU7-F1
#
_entry.id   AF-A0A957FTU7-F1
#
_cell.length_a   1.000
_cell.length_b   1.000
_cell.length_c   1.000
_cell.angle_alpha   90.00
_cell.angle_beta   90.00
_cell.angle_gamma   90.00
#
_symmetry.space_group_name_H-M   'P 1'
#
loop_
_entity.id
_entity.type
_entity.pdbx_description
1 polymer ?
#
loop_
_entity_poly.entity_id
_entity_poly.type
_entity_poly.pdbx_seq_one_letter_code
_entity_poly.pdbx_strand_id
1 'polypeptide(L)'
;LENAIGSEVPLNTTAIGLGMQTAANEHDARGIADNMCSFVLLSDGYENVSPYWADVQAQVADNGCAIHTIALGPQANELLMQQIASAVPGGSFDYADVAGDVPISVSSPNAPTADMLGWENNLSRIYDNKAIQIAGRQRLQTAQSFGRDDLPFESYKFYVDKTASDLVIAVAWQFPTKGEQQFKLIGPDGNAVTPDYQRFSDSNRNEVLKVFKPAEGMWELQVSELFQEYFVSVSSLTNYELYLFVGTPLGDLTQGAKVPLLGTFVGDGKPVLGATMTATVRSPNGMLSTVMLVDDGNHGDGEPDDGIYGGEYTATAASQDPAPDPKQIVEGEEPNQLGSYLVNLVATRGELYREAQGSFAIETGADDNDNRLPDAWEREYGVNDPNGDDDRDKLNNYCELQLGTDPRNPDTDGGGESDGSEAPKCQPIRDPLNPSDDAVGPILSVSVRPEILDQIRVIILNWGNPLRGKLQFVNVYRRTNGDDWTMVGQ
;
A
#
# COMPACT_ATOMS: atom_id res chain seq x y z
N LEU A 1 -13.71 27.42 13.96
CA LEU A 1 -12.49 26.63 13.70
C LEU A 1 -11.90 26.98 12.33
N GLU A 2 -12.68 26.86 11.25
CA GLU A 2 -12.23 27.18 9.87
C GLU A 2 -11.59 28.57 9.73
N ASN A 3 -12.20 29.62 10.30
CA ASN A 3 -11.61 30.97 10.30
C ASN A 3 -10.31 31.10 11.11
N ALA A 4 -10.11 30.27 12.14
CA ALA A 4 -8.87 30.28 12.93
C ALA A 4 -7.75 29.54 12.18
N ILE A 5 -8.07 28.38 11.58
CA ILE A 5 -7.15 27.62 10.71
C ILE A 5 -6.70 28.48 9.52
N GLY A 6 -7.62 29.18 8.86
CA GLY A 6 -7.30 30.07 7.74
C GLY A 6 -6.50 31.33 8.12
N SER A 7 -6.28 31.57 9.42
CA SER A 7 -5.48 32.70 9.92
C SER A 7 -4.08 32.31 10.39
N GLU A 8 -3.74 31.02 10.35
CA GLU A 8 -2.41 30.52 10.71
C GLU A 8 -1.38 31.01 9.68
N VAL A 9 -0.21 31.42 10.17
CA VAL A 9 0.89 31.92 9.35
C VAL A 9 2.07 30.96 9.47
N PRO A 10 2.62 30.45 8.35
CA PRO A 10 3.78 29.58 8.41
C PRO A 10 4.98 30.34 9.00
N LEU A 11 5.67 29.71 9.94
CA LEU A 11 6.90 30.20 10.55
C LEU A 11 8.05 29.28 10.14
N ASN A 12 9.30 29.75 10.24
CA ASN A 12 10.49 28.95 9.92
C ASN A 12 10.83 27.89 11.01
N THR A 13 9.88 27.56 11.87
CA THR A 13 10.09 26.70 13.05
C THR A 13 9.08 25.57 13.05
N THR A 14 9.56 24.36 13.26
CA THR A 14 8.78 23.13 13.30
C THR A 14 9.00 22.49 14.67
N ALA A 15 8.02 22.63 15.57
CA ALA A 15 8.10 22.16 16.96
C ALA A 15 7.13 20.98 17.18
N ILE A 16 7.42 19.83 16.56
CA ILE A 16 6.52 18.66 16.59
C ILE A 16 6.27 18.18 18.02
N GLY A 17 7.33 17.96 18.80
CA GLY A 17 7.21 17.57 20.21
C GLY A 17 6.37 18.56 21.04
N LEU A 18 6.60 19.86 20.90
CA LEU A 18 5.79 20.89 21.58
C LEU A 18 4.31 20.84 21.19
N GLY A 19 4.01 20.67 19.90
CA GLY A 19 2.65 20.55 19.40
C GLY A 19 1.91 19.35 20.03
N MET A 20 2.58 18.19 20.03
CA MET A 20 2.03 16.97 20.63
C MET A 20 1.87 17.07 22.15
N GLN A 21 2.85 17.66 22.85
CA GLN A 21 2.74 17.93 24.28
C GLN A 21 1.58 18.88 24.59
N THR A 22 1.38 19.90 23.75
CA THR A 22 0.27 20.85 23.91
C THR A 22 -1.08 20.16 23.73
N ALA A 23 -1.22 19.29 22.72
CA ALA A 23 -2.43 18.50 22.49
C ALA A 23 -2.73 17.57 23.68
N ALA A 24 -1.72 16.86 24.19
CA ALA A 24 -1.83 15.99 25.36
C ALA A 24 -2.28 16.79 26.61
N ASN A 25 -1.63 17.92 26.90
CA ASN A 25 -1.97 18.76 28.04
C ASN A 25 -3.41 19.33 27.95
N GLU A 26 -3.85 19.72 26.75
CA GLU A 26 -5.22 20.19 26.52
C GLU A 26 -6.24 19.06 26.74
N HIS A 27 -5.94 17.84 26.29
CA HIS A 27 -6.76 16.67 26.57
C HIS A 27 -6.80 16.35 28.07
N ASP A 28 -5.67 16.33 28.77
CA ASP A 28 -5.62 16.09 30.21
C ASP A 28 -6.42 17.13 31.01
N ALA A 29 -6.41 18.38 30.55
CA ALA A 29 -7.10 19.48 31.21
C ALA A 29 -8.60 19.57 30.89
N ARG A 30 -9.02 19.18 29.68
CA ARG A 30 -10.36 19.49 29.13
C ARG A 30 -11.06 18.33 28.43
N GLY A 31 -10.43 17.16 28.36
CA GLY A 31 -10.96 15.96 27.72
C GLY A 31 -12.26 15.50 28.38
N ILE A 32 -13.11 14.87 27.58
CA ILE A 32 -14.36 14.26 28.03
C ILE A 32 -14.18 12.74 27.94
N ALA A 33 -14.20 12.06 29.08
CA ALA A 33 -13.89 10.62 29.16
C ALA A 33 -14.83 9.73 28.32
N ASP A 34 -16.06 10.18 28.06
CA ASP A 34 -17.03 9.43 27.23
C ASP A 34 -16.72 9.53 25.72
N ASN A 35 -15.86 10.47 25.31
CA ASN A 35 -15.48 10.63 23.92
C ASN A 35 -14.27 9.75 23.59
N MET A 36 -14.24 9.23 22.36
CA MET A 36 -13.02 8.64 21.83
C MET A 36 -11.91 9.70 21.75
N CYS A 37 -10.68 9.32 22.12
CA CYS A 37 -9.54 10.21 22.03
C CYS A 37 -8.64 9.86 20.84
N SER A 38 -8.31 10.88 20.05
CA SER A 38 -7.41 10.76 18.90
C SER A 38 -6.76 12.11 18.61
N PHE A 39 -5.48 12.08 18.23
CA PHE A 39 -4.71 13.22 17.75
C PHE A 39 -4.38 13.02 16.27
N VAL A 40 -4.50 14.09 15.48
CA VAL A 40 -4.06 14.11 14.08
C VAL A 40 -2.95 15.14 13.95
N LEU A 41 -1.74 14.68 13.64
CA LEU A 41 -0.55 15.51 13.43
C LEU A 41 -0.26 15.59 11.93
N LEU A 42 -0.15 16.80 11.40
CA LEU A 42 0.31 17.06 10.03
C LEU A 42 1.68 17.75 10.11
N SER A 43 2.65 17.29 9.32
CA SER A 43 3.95 17.96 9.20
C SER A 43 4.54 17.79 7.80
N ASP A 44 5.15 18.86 7.29
CA ASP A 44 5.84 18.94 6.01
C ASP A 44 7.37 19.02 6.15
N GLY A 45 7.89 18.86 7.37
CA GLY A 45 9.29 19.14 7.66
C GLY A 45 9.86 18.44 8.89
N TYR A 46 11.16 18.63 9.09
CA TYR A 46 11.88 18.15 10.26
C TYR A 46 11.62 19.03 11.48
N GLU A 47 11.48 18.42 12.65
CA GLU A 47 11.47 19.18 13.89
C GLU A 47 12.82 19.87 14.12
N ASN A 48 12.78 21.15 14.51
CA ASN A 48 13.97 21.97 14.70
C ASN A 48 13.88 22.90 15.92
N VAL A 49 12.80 22.77 16.72
CA VAL A 49 12.58 23.54 17.94
C VAL A 49 12.13 22.63 19.07
N SER A 50 12.82 22.75 20.21
CA SER A 50 12.53 22.02 21.45
C SER A 50 11.24 22.53 22.15
N PRO A 51 10.53 21.69 22.92
CA PRO A 51 10.79 20.26 23.16
C PRO A 51 10.60 19.40 21.91
N TYR A 52 11.53 18.48 21.69
CA TYR A 52 11.49 17.52 20.59
C TYR A 52 10.59 16.34 20.96
N TRP A 53 10.18 15.54 19.98
CA TRP A 53 9.38 14.34 20.25
C TRP A 53 10.03 13.43 21.31
N ALA A 54 11.33 13.19 21.19
CA ALA A 54 12.09 12.35 22.12
C ALA A 54 12.01 12.85 23.58
N ASP A 55 11.84 14.16 23.80
CA ASP A 55 11.74 14.75 25.12
C ASP A 55 10.35 14.53 25.76
N VAL A 56 9.31 14.35 24.95
CA VAL A 56 7.90 14.36 25.38
C VAL A 56 7.15 13.06 25.15
N GLN A 57 7.72 12.12 24.41
CA GLN A 57 7.06 10.87 24.00
C GLN A 57 6.36 10.16 25.17
N ALA A 58 7.05 10.01 26.31
CA ALA A 58 6.48 9.33 27.48
C ALA A 58 5.23 10.04 28.04
N GLN A 59 5.25 11.38 28.06
CA GLN A 59 4.10 12.17 28.53
C GLN A 59 2.92 12.10 27.57
N VAL A 60 3.20 12.21 26.26
CA VAL A 60 2.14 12.17 25.24
C VAL A 60 1.52 10.78 25.16
N ALA A 61 2.33 9.72 25.23
CA ALA A 61 1.84 8.33 25.16
C ALA A 61 1.01 7.93 26.38
N ASP A 62 1.25 8.52 27.56
CA ASP A 62 0.50 8.24 28.80
C ASP A 62 -1.00 8.57 28.68
N ASN A 63 -1.38 9.48 27.78
CA ASN A 63 -2.78 9.79 27.50
C ASN A 63 -3.56 8.60 26.91
N GLY A 64 -2.88 7.63 26.28
CA GLY A 64 -3.50 6.47 25.64
C GLY A 64 -4.36 6.78 24.41
N CYS A 65 -4.37 8.03 23.95
CA CYS A 65 -5.05 8.48 22.74
C CYS A 65 -4.33 7.95 21.49
N ALA A 66 -5.08 7.53 20.48
CA ALA A 66 -4.49 7.17 19.19
C ALA A 66 -3.81 8.39 18.54
N ILE A 67 -2.63 8.20 17.96
CA ILE A 67 -1.90 9.27 17.25
C ILE A 67 -1.84 8.92 15.77
N HIS A 68 -2.50 9.74 14.94
CA HIS A 68 -2.41 9.65 13.49
C HIS A 68 -1.49 10.73 12.97
N THR A 69 -0.55 10.37 12.11
CA THR A 69 0.44 11.30 11.56
C THR A 69 0.36 11.32 10.04
N ILE A 70 0.37 12.51 9.47
CA ILE A 70 0.35 12.74 8.03
C ILE A 70 1.64 13.48 7.67
N ALA A 71 2.55 12.80 6.97
CA ALA A 71 3.74 13.42 6.39
C ALA A 71 3.37 14.06 5.04
N LEU A 72 3.60 15.37 4.87
CA LEU A 72 3.20 16.12 3.69
C LEU A 72 4.41 16.43 2.80
N GLY A 73 4.52 15.68 1.71
CA GLY A 73 5.55 15.86 0.70
C GLY A 73 6.96 15.44 1.13
N PRO A 74 7.93 15.54 0.20
CA PRO A 74 9.24 14.91 0.33
C PRO A 74 10.17 15.54 1.38
N GLN A 75 9.82 16.72 1.89
CA GLN A 75 10.59 17.41 2.93
C GLN A 75 10.19 16.98 4.34
N ALA A 76 9.10 16.22 4.48
CA ALA A 76 8.64 15.72 5.75
C ALA A 76 9.59 14.67 6.32
N ASN A 77 9.76 14.67 7.64
CA ASN A 77 10.47 13.60 8.32
C ASN A 77 9.54 12.37 8.48
N GLU A 78 9.41 11.59 7.41
CA GLU A 78 8.52 10.42 7.33
C GLU A 78 8.79 9.40 8.44
N LEU A 79 10.05 9.12 8.74
CA LEU A 79 10.45 8.16 9.78
C LEU A 79 10.03 8.63 11.17
N LEU A 80 10.27 9.91 11.51
CA LEU A 80 9.82 10.47 12.79
C LEU A 80 8.28 10.43 12.90
N MET A 81 7.58 10.76 11.82
CA MET A 81 6.11 10.72 11.80
C MET A 81 5.60 9.29 12.02
N GLN A 82 6.20 8.30 11.35
CA GLN A 82 5.91 6.89 11.55
C GLN A 82 6.21 6.43 12.99
N GLN A 83 7.33 6.88 13.58
CA GLN A 83 7.68 6.59 14.98
C GLN A 83 6.67 7.19 15.96
N ILE A 84 6.20 8.41 15.72
CA ILE A 84 5.18 9.08 16.54
C ILE A 84 3.86 8.30 16.48
N ALA A 85 3.39 7.91 15.29
CA ALA A 85 2.17 7.12 15.13
C ALA A 85 2.26 5.76 15.83
N SER A 86 3.43 5.12 15.79
CA SER A 86 3.64 3.79 16.37
C SER A 86 3.87 3.80 17.88
N ALA A 87 3.96 4.98 18.51
CA ALA A 87 4.23 5.09 19.94
C ALA A 87 3.04 4.68 20.83
N VAL A 88 1.84 4.60 20.25
CA VAL A 88 0.60 4.25 20.95
C VAL A 88 -0.24 3.27 20.10
N PRO A 89 -0.99 2.34 20.72
CA PRO A 89 -1.91 1.49 19.98
C PRO A 89 -2.99 2.30 19.24
N GLY A 90 -3.37 1.84 18.05
CA GLY A 90 -4.41 2.48 17.22
C GLY A 90 -3.96 3.72 16.45
N GLY A 91 -2.69 4.13 16.58
CA GLY A 91 -2.10 5.15 15.72
C GLY A 91 -1.93 4.68 14.27
N SER A 92 -1.79 5.63 13.35
CA SER A 92 -1.58 5.34 11.93
C SER A 92 -0.66 6.37 11.28
N PHE A 93 0.23 5.90 10.41
CA PHE A 93 1.05 6.74 9.56
C PHE A 93 0.46 6.81 8.15
N ASP A 94 0.41 8.01 7.58
CA ASP A 94 0.00 8.28 6.20
C ASP A 94 1.00 9.26 5.56
N TYR A 95 1.31 9.02 4.28
CA TYR A 95 2.06 9.95 3.46
C TYR A 95 1.15 10.64 2.44
N ALA A 96 1.14 11.96 2.49
CA ALA A 96 0.48 12.84 1.56
C ALA A 96 1.49 13.34 0.54
N ASP A 97 1.63 12.59 -0.55
CA ASP A 97 2.43 13.01 -1.68
C ASP A 97 1.93 14.34 -2.26
N VAL A 98 2.86 15.25 -2.52
CA VAL A 98 2.62 16.55 -3.18
C VAL A 98 3.03 16.51 -4.65
N ALA A 99 3.70 15.44 -5.08
CA ALA A 99 4.18 15.20 -6.43
C ALA A 99 3.45 14.00 -7.07
N GLY A 100 2.28 14.25 -7.68
CA GLY A 100 1.63 13.27 -8.56
C GLY A 100 0.93 12.07 -7.87
N ASP A 101 -0.20 11.71 -8.47
CA ASP A 101 -0.92 10.43 -8.61
C ASP A 101 -1.02 9.49 -7.40
N VAL A 102 -2.04 9.64 -6.56
CA VAL A 102 -2.27 8.70 -5.45
C VAL A 102 -3.23 7.56 -5.84
N PRO A 103 -2.96 6.28 -5.50
CA PRO A 103 -3.79 5.17 -5.94
C PRO A 103 -5.17 5.19 -5.29
N ILE A 104 -6.21 5.10 -6.12
CA ILE A 104 -7.59 4.79 -5.77
C ILE A 104 -8.12 3.79 -6.80
N SER A 105 -8.99 2.86 -6.40
CA SER A 105 -9.70 1.97 -7.32
C SER A 105 -10.35 2.78 -8.47
N VAL A 106 -9.86 2.55 -9.70
CA VAL A 106 -10.43 3.14 -10.91
C VAL A 106 -11.75 2.42 -11.26
N SER A 107 -12.87 3.14 -11.18
CA SER A 107 -14.19 2.57 -11.49
C SER A 107 -14.53 2.55 -12.98
N SER A 108 -13.68 3.10 -13.85
CA SER A 108 -13.97 3.24 -15.29
C SER A 108 -12.79 2.80 -16.18
N PRO A 109 -12.93 1.70 -16.95
CA PRO A 109 -11.89 1.24 -17.88
C PRO A 109 -11.69 2.15 -19.11
N ASN A 110 -12.45 3.24 -19.24
CA ASN A 110 -12.38 4.18 -20.37
C ASN A 110 -12.23 5.65 -19.92
N ALA A 111 -11.71 5.90 -18.71
CA ALA A 111 -11.32 7.26 -18.32
C ALA A 111 -10.09 7.68 -19.16
N PRO A 112 -10.13 8.81 -19.90
CA PRO A 112 -8.95 9.30 -20.59
C PRO A 112 -7.94 9.74 -19.52
N THR A 113 -6.87 8.97 -19.30
CA THR A 113 -5.76 9.31 -18.38
C THR A 113 -6.23 10.09 -17.16
N ALA A 114 -7.11 9.49 -16.34
CA ALA A 114 -7.46 10.02 -15.03
C ALA A 114 -6.31 9.72 -14.07
N ASP A 115 -5.12 10.24 -14.38
CA ASP A 115 -3.91 9.90 -13.65
C ASP A 115 -3.68 10.84 -12.45
N MET A 116 -4.22 12.07 -12.45
CA MET A 116 -3.65 13.13 -11.61
C MET A 116 -4.61 13.72 -10.56
N LEU A 117 -4.68 13.08 -9.38
CA LEU A 117 -5.20 13.73 -8.16
C LEU A 117 -4.31 14.89 -7.76
N GLY A 118 -4.85 16.10 -7.83
CA GLY A 118 -4.22 17.27 -7.21
C GLY A 118 -3.91 17.00 -5.74
N TRP A 119 -2.80 17.55 -5.23
CA TRP A 119 -2.35 17.28 -3.86
C TRP A 119 -3.41 17.69 -2.80
N GLU A 120 -4.26 18.67 -3.09
CA GLU A 120 -5.39 19.07 -2.24
C GLU A 120 -6.45 17.97 -2.12
N ASN A 121 -6.80 17.32 -3.24
CA ASN A 121 -7.73 16.20 -3.26
C ASN A 121 -7.11 14.97 -2.59
N ASN A 122 -5.80 14.73 -2.80
CA ASN A 122 -5.08 13.67 -2.11
C ASN A 122 -5.11 13.88 -0.57
N LEU A 123 -4.77 15.08 -0.10
CA LEU A 123 -4.80 15.40 1.32
C LEU A 123 -6.23 15.28 1.89
N SER A 124 -7.23 15.72 1.13
CA SER A 124 -8.65 15.58 1.50
C SER A 124 -9.06 14.11 1.66
N ARG A 125 -8.59 13.22 0.79
CA ARG A 125 -8.81 11.77 0.87
C ARG A 125 -8.16 11.15 2.12
N ILE A 126 -6.96 11.60 2.49
CA ILE A 126 -6.27 11.14 3.70
C ILE A 126 -7.05 11.58 4.95
N TYR A 127 -7.48 12.84 5.01
CA TYR A 127 -8.32 13.33 6.10
C TYR A 127 -9.67 12.61 6.19
N ASP A 128 -10.30 12.31 5.05
CA ASP A 128 -11.50 11.46 5.00
C ASP A 128 -11.21 10.06 5.56
N ASN A 129 -10.07 9.45 5.19
CA ASN A 129 -9.65 8.16 5.75
C ASN A 129 -9.50 8.21 7.27
N LYS A 130 -8.83 9.26 7.80
CA LYS A 130 -8.68 9.43 9.25
C LYS A 130 -10.03 9.64 9.93
N ALA A 131 -10.92 10.43 9.34
CA ALA A 131 -12.26 10.65 9.88
C ALA A 131 -13.08 9.35 9.92
N ILE A 132 -12.98 8.51 8.89
CA ILE A 132 -13.60 7.18 8.83
C ILE A 132 -13.05 6.29 9.96
N GLN A 133 -11.72 6.19 10.07
CA GLN A 133 -11.05 5.36 11.08
C GLN A 133 -11.39 5.78 12.51
N ILE A 134 -11.25 7.08 12.83
CA ILE A 134 -11.54 7.63 14.17
C ILE A 134 -12.99 7.40 14.55
N ALA A 135 -13.90 7.50 13.57
CA ALA A 135 -15.31 7.33 13.81
C ALA A 135 -15.76 5.86 13.75
N GLY A 136 -14.83 4.90 13.66
CA GLY A 136 -15.08 3.46 13.66
C GLY A 136 -15.76 2.93 12.40
N ARG A 137 -15.77 3.70 11.31
CA ARG A 137 -16.44 3.32 10.06
C ARG A 137 -15.55 2.43 9.22
N GLN A 138 -16.21 1.61 8.42
CA GLN A 138 -15.60 0.80 7.39
C GLN A 138 -15.80 1.49 6.04
N ARG A 139 -14.75 1.50 5.23
CA ARG A 139 -14.82 2.05 3.89
C ARG A 139 -15.36 0.99 2.94
N LEU A 140 -16.46 1.33 2.29
CA LEU A 140 -17.19 0.45 1.37
C LEU A 140 -16.70 0.59 -0.06
N GLN A 141 -16.23 1.77 -0.45
CA GLN A 141 -15.65 2.01 -1.77
C GLN A 141 -15.03 3.41 -1.79
N THR A 142 -13.91 3.55 -2.49
CA THR A 142 -13.42 4.85 -2.96
C THR A 142 -13.34 4.84 -4.48
N ALA A 143 -13.70 5.95 -5.10
CA ALA A 143 -13.58 6.12 -6.54
C ALA A 143 -13.09 7.52 -6.87
N GLN A 144 -12.37 7.66 -7.97
CA GLN A 144 -11.98 8.94 -8.56
C GLN A 144 -12.53 9.06 -9.97
N SER A 145 -12.83 10.28 -10.37
CA SER A 145 -13.23 10.56 -11.74
C SER A 145 -13.01 12.01 -12.10
N PHE A 146 -13.12 12.28 -13.39
CA PHE A 146 -13.16 13.62 -13.94
C PHE A 146 -14.54 13.80 -14.57
N GLY A 147 -15.31 14.80 -14.16
CA GLY A 147 -16.62 15.02 -14.77
C GLY A 147 -16.49 15.44 -16.23
N ARG A 148 -17.25 14.77 -17.09
CA ARG A 148 -17.18 14.95 -18.54
C ARG A 148 -18.47 15.55 -19.08
N ASP A 149 -18.33 16.43 -20.06
CA ASP A 149 -19.46 17.09 -20.74
C ASP A 149 -20.25 16.12 -21.65
N ASP A 150 -19.69 14.95 -21.98
CA ASP A 150 -20.30 13.97 -22.89
C ASP A 150 -21.24 12.98 -22.19
N LEU A 151 -21.26 12.97 -20.85
CA LEU A 151 -22.13 12.14 -20.04
C LEU A 151 -23.11 12.99 -19.23
N PRO A 152 -24.39 12.55 -19.12
CA PRO A 152 -25.35 13.27 -18.29
C PRO A 152 -25.01 13.18 -16.80
N PHE A 153 -24.35 12.10 -16.38
CA PHE A 153 -23.84 11.87 -15.03
C PHE A 153 -22.84 10.72 -15.04
N GLU A 154 -21.96 10.69 -14.04
CA GLU A 154 -21.15 9.53 -13.66
C GLU A 154 -21.89 8.73 -12.57
N SER A 155 -21.78 7.40 -12.60
CA SER A 155 -22.52 6.49 -11.72
C SER A 155 -21.58 5.62 -10.89
N TYR A 156 -21.75 5.64 -9.57
CA TYR A 156 -20.98 4.83 -8.61
C TYR A 156 -21.91 3.88 -7.88
N LYS A 157 -21.68 2.57 -8.03
CA LYS A 157 -22.49 1.51 -7.42
C LYS A 157 -21.71 0.82 -6.32
N PHE A 158 -22.32 0.75 -5.14
CA PHE A 158 -21.73 0.13 -3.95
C PHE A 158 -22.77 -0.67 -3.19
N TYR A 159 -22.34 -1.73 -2.53
CA TYR A 159 -23.20 -2.57 -1.70
C TYR A 159 -23.19 -2.11 -0.25
N VAL A 160 -24.38 -1.98 0.34
CA VAL A 160 -24.57 -1.71 1.77
C VAL A 160 -25.16 -2.97 2.41
N ASP A 161 -24.48 -3.51 3.41
CA ASP A 161 -24.94 -4.71 4.11
C ASP A 161 -26.00 -4.39 5.17
N LYS A 162 -26.77 -5.41 5.58
CA LYS A 162 -27.85 -5.28 6.57
C LYS A 162 -27.45 -4.75 7.95
N THR A 163 -26.17 -4.79 8.31
CA THR A 163 -25.69 -4.36 9.64
C THR A 163 -25.30 -2.89 9.65
N ALA A 164 -25.27 -2.24 8.48
CA ALA A 164 -25.02 -0.81 8.33
C ALA A 164 -26.01 0.02 9.16
N SER A 165 -25.48 0.74 10.15
CA SER A 165 -26.27 1.67 10.98
C SER A 165 -26.36 3.07 10.38
N ASP A 166 -25.41 3.43 9.53
CA ASP A 166 -25.43 4.61 8.69
C ASP A 166 -24.73 4.39 7.35
N LEU A 167 -24.98 5.28 6.40
CA LEU A 167 -24.25 5.40 5.14
C LEU A 167 -23.78 6.85 5.03
N VAL A 168 -22.48 7.05 4.88
CA VAL A 168 -21.85 8.36 4.69
C VAL A 168 -21.16 8.36 3.35
N ILE A 169 -21.47 9.36 2.53
CA ILE A 169 -20.86 9.56 1.21
C ILE A 169 -20.24 10.93 1.21
N ALA A 170 -18.93 11.00 1.05
CA ALA A 170 -18.20 12.25 0.88
C ALA A 170 -17.79 12.38 -0.59
N VAL A 171 -18.10 13.54 -1.18
CA VAL A 171 -17.60 13.91 -2.51
C VAL A 171 -16.80 15.19 -2.37
N ALA A 172 -15.58 15.20 -2.85
CA ALA A 172 -14.71 16.38 -2.79
C ALA A 172 -13.99 16.60 -4.12
N TRP A 173 -13.77 17.87 -4.46
CA TRP A 173 -13.29 18.30 -5.76
C TRP A 173 -12.34 19.49 -5.64
N GLN A 174 -11.55 19.68 -6.70
CA GLN A 174 -10.37 20.55 -6.66
C GLN A 174 -10.74 22.02 -6.49
N PHE A 175 -11.59 22.59 -7.34
CA PHE A 175 -11.88 24.02 -7.43
C PHE A 175 -13.31 24.37 -6.97
N PRO A 176 -13.53 25.49 -6.25
CA PRO A 176 -14.85 25.86 -5.78
C PRO A 176 -15.86 25.95 -6.91
N THR A 177 -17.02 25.34 -6.75
CA THR A 177 -18.11 25.47 -7.72
C THR A 177 -19.01 26.65 -7.36
N LYS A 178 -20.04 26.92 -8.18
CA LYS A 178 -21.13 27.85 -7.85
C LYS A 178 -22.35 27.15 -7.25
N GLY A 179 -22.23 25.87 -6.87
CA GLY A 179 -23.36 25.06 -6.39
C GLY A 179 -24.23 24.50 -7.52
N GLU A 180 -23.65 24.30 -8.71
CA GLU A 180 -24.34 23.77 -9.89
C GLU A 180 -24.35 22.23 -9.90
N GLN A 181 -23.40 21.61 -9.19
CA GLN A 181 -23.26 20.16 -9.07
C GLN A 181 -24.51 19.52 -8.47
N GLN A 182 -24.84 18.32 -8.95
CA GLN A 182 -25.97 17.56 -8.44
C GLN A 182 -25.55 16.15 -8.05
N PHE A 183 -26.01 15.76 -6.85
CA PHE A 183 -25.82 14.43 -6.31
C PHE A 183 -27.18 13.77 -6.13
N LYS A 184 -27.41 12.70 -6.88
CA LYS A 184 -28.63 11.92 -6.77
C LYS A 184 -28.31 10.53 -6.26
N LEU A 185 -28.84 10.22 -5.09
CA LEU A 185 -28.70 8.91 -4.47
C LEU A 185 -29.90 8.03 -4.86
N ILE A 186 -29.65 6.80 -5.27
CA ILE A 186 -30.65 5.80 -5.63
C ILE A 186 -30.49 4.61 -4.68
N GLY A 187 -31.60 4.24 -4.04
CA GLY A 187 -31.66 3.12 -3.11
C GLY A 187 -31.78 1.76 -3.81
N PRO A 188 -31.70 0.66 -3.06
CA PRO A 188 -31.76 -0.71 -3.60
C PRO A 188 -33.07 -1.08 -4.30
N ASP A 189 -34.14 -0.33 -4.03
CA ASP A 189 -35.43 -0.46 -4.69
C ASP A 189 -35.50 0.26 -6.05
N GLY A 190 -34.42 0.94 -6.45
CA GLY A 190 -34.32 1.74 -7.67
C GLY A 190 -34.92 3.15 -7.56
N ASN A 191 -35.42 3.55 -6.39
CA ASN A 191 -35.99 4.87 -6.18
C ASN A 191 -34.95 5.86 -5.69
N ALA A 192 -35.16 7.15 -6.01
CA ALA A 192 -34.30 8.22 -5.49
C ALA A 192 -34.51 8.38 -3.97
N VAL A 193 -33.40 8.52 -3.24
CA VAL A 193 -33.37 8.70 -1.79
C VAL A 193 -32.87 10.09 -1.47
N THR A 194 -33.59 10.80 -0.60
CA THR A 194 -33.13 12.06 -0.02
C THR A 194 -32.29 11.75 1.24
N PRO A 195 -31.04 12.22 1.34
CA PRO A 195 -30.23 12.04 2.53
C PRO A 195 -30.88 12.67 3.76
N ASP A 196 -30.75 12.03 4.92
CA ASP A 196 -31.21 12.58 6.20
C ASP A 196 -30.37 13.80 6.62
N TYR A 197 -29.12 13.85 6.16
CA TYR A 197 -28.21 14.96 6.36
C TYR A 197 -27.37 15.20 5.10
N GLN A 198 -27.19 16.48 4.78
CA GLN A 198 -26.43 16.95 3.63
C GLN A 198 -25.73 18.25 4.03
N ARG A 199 -24.41 18.32 3.86
CA ARG A 199 -23.62 19.52 4.18
C ARG A 199 -22.61 19.80 3.09
N PHE A 200 -22.62 21.04 2.61
CA PHE A 200 -21.59 21.64 1.79
C PHE A 200 -20.51 22.26 2.68
N SER A 201 -19.25 22.22 2.26
CA SER A 201 -18.23 23.06 2.90
C SER A 201 -18.47 24.54 2.62
N ASP A 202 -18.01 25.39 3.55
CA ASP A 202 -18.01 26.84 3.38
C ASP A 202 -17.11 27.27 2.20
N SER A 203 -16.13 26.44 1.84
CA SER A 203 -15.24 26.61 0.68
C SER A 203 -15.84 26.15 -0.65
N ASN A 204 -17.01 25.50 -0.62
CA ASN A 204 -17.70 24.90 -1.76
C ASN A 204 -16.82 23.93 -2.58
N ARG A 205 -16.05 23.10 -1.86
CA ARG A 205 -15.10 22.10 -2.39
C ARG A 205 -15.45 20.67 -2.02
N ASN A 206 -16.37 20.48 -1.09
CA ASN A 206 -16.87 19.16 -0.78
C ASN A 206 -18.33 19.19 -0.37
N GLU A 207 -18.90 18.00 -0.38
CA GLU A 207 -20.23 17.74 0.10
C GLU A 207 -20.28 16.37 0.79
N VAL A 208 -20.96 16.32 1.92
CA VAL A 208 -21.17 15.08 2.68
C VAL A 208 -22.65 14.78 2.77
N LEU A 209 -23.02 13.59 2.33
CA LEU A 209 -24.36 13.02 2.39
C LEU A 209 -24.38 11.95 3.47
N LYS A 210 -25.45 11.89 4.26
CA LYS A 210 -25.64 10.84 5.27
C LYS A 210 -27.07 10.32 5.28
N VAL A 211 -27.20 9.00 5.29
CA VAL A 211 -28.46 8.27 5.47
C VAL A 211 -28.38 7.46 6.76
N PHE A 212 -29.38 7.58 7.63
CA PHE A 212 -29.49 6.78 8.83
C PHE A 212 -30.21 5.47 8.53
N LYS A 213 -29.68 4.34 9.05
CA LYS A 213 -30.26 3.00 8.86
C LYS A 213 -30.58 2.71 7.37
N PRO A 214 -29.56 2.77 6.50
CA PRO A 214 -29.75 2.48 5.08
C PRO A 214 -30.32 1.07 4.88
N ALA A 215 -31.16 0.91 3.85
CA ALA A 215 -31.61 -0.42 3.42
C ALA A 215 -30.42 -1.23 2.87
N GLU A 216 -30.43 -2.54 3.14
CA GLU A 216 -29.48 -3.49 2.55
C GLU A 216 -29.65 -3.55 1.03
N GLY A 217 -28.54 -3.65 0.31
CA GLY A 217 -28.52 -3.91 -1.12
C GLY A 217 -27.59 -2.96 -1.88
N MET A 218 -27.76 -2.95 -3.20
CA MET A 218 -26.97 -2.12 -4.09
C MET A 218 -27.52 -0.69 -4.13
N TRP A 219 -26.67 0.27 -3.82
CA TRP A 219 -26.94 1.69 -3.93
C TRP A 219 -26.21 2.27 -5.14
N GLU A 220 -26.72 3.39 -5.66
CA GLU A 220 -26.08 4.13 -6.76
C GLU A 220 -26.03 5.62 -6.43
N LEU A 221 -24.83 6.21 -6.49
CA LEU A 221 -24.62 7.65 -6.50
C LEU A 221 -24.43 8.13 -7.93
N GLN A 222 -25.28 9.05 -8.37
CA GLN A 222 -25.15 9.76 -9.64
C GLN A 222 -24.57 11.15 -9.38
N VAL A 223 -23.47 11.47 -10.05
CA VAL A 223 -22.77 12.77 -9.97
C VAL A 223 -22.89 13.47 -11.33
N SER A 224 -23.46 14.67 -11.35
CA SER A 224 -23.57 15.48 -12.58
C SER A 224 -23.17 16.93 -12.34
N GLU A 225 -22.87 17.66 -13.42
CA GLU A 225 -22.53 19.09 -13.39
C GLU A 225 -21.26 19.39 -12.55
N LEU A 226 -20.33 18.44 -12.46
CA LEU A 226 -19.05 18.56 -11.75
C LEU A 226 -17.87 18.32 -12.71
N PHE A 227 -17.64 19.26 -13.63
CA PHE A 227 -16.68 19.16 -14.75
C PHE A 227 -15.22 19.42 -14.35
N GLN A 228 -14.77 18.67 -13.36
CA GLN A 228 -13.41 18.72 -12.84
C GLN A 228 -13.09 17.39 -12.20
N GLU A 229 -11.87 17.26 -11.70
CA GLU A 229 -11.50 16.14 -10.87
C GLU A 229 -12.24 16.16 -9.52
N TYR A 230 -12.70 14.99 -9.12
CA TYR A 230 -13.24 14.73 -7.80
C TYR A 230 -12.99 13.28 -7.36
N PHE A 231 -13.09 13.05 -6.06
CA PHE A 231 -13.18 11.70 -5.49
C PHE A 231 -14.49 11.52 -4.73
N VAL A 232 -14.93 10.27 -4.67
CA VAL A 232 -16.07 9.78 -3.91
C VAL A 232 -15.55 8.79 -2.88
N SER A 233 -15.91 8.98 -1.62
CA SER A 233 -15.65 8.04 -0.53
C SER A 233 -16.96 7.60 0.08
N VAL A 234 -17.15 6.29 0.19
CA VAL A 234 -18.35 5.68 0.77
C VAL A 234 -17.94 4.92 2.01
N SER A 235 -18.59 5.20 3.14
CA SER A 235 -18.30 4.55 4.41
C SER A 235 -19.56 4.28 5.24
N SER A 236 -19.46 3.33 6.16
CA SER A 236 -20.58 2.89 7.01
C SER A 236 -20.09 2.34 8.34
N LEU A 237 -20.86 2.56 9.41
CA LEU A 237 -20.76 1.79 10.65
C LEU A 237 -21.48 0.45 10.46
N THR A 238 -20.73 -0.65 10.40
CA THR A 238 -21.19 -1.99 10.04
C THR A 238 -20.40 -3.05 10.83
N ASN A 239 -20.97 -4.24 11.01
CA ASN A 239 -20.32 -5.38 11.65
C ASN A 239 -19.37 -6.15 10.70
N TYR A 240 -19.28 -5.72 9.43
CA TYR A 240 -18.36 -6.28 8.44
C TYR A 240 -17.14 -5.35 8.30
N GLU A 241 -16.07 -5.73 8.98
CA GLU A 241 -14.89 -4.91 9.24
C GLU A 241 -13.65 -5.50 8.60
N LEU A 242 -12.91 -4.69 7.83
CA LEU A 242 -11.65 -5.07 7.23
C LEU A 242 -10.52 -4.37 7.99
N TYR A 243 -9.56 -5.15 8.45
CA TYR A 243 -8.34 -4.63 9.06
C TYR A 243 -7.14 -4.98 8.19
N LEU A 244 -6.27 -4.00 8.00
CA LEU A 244 -4.96 -4.14 7.39
C LEU A 244 -3.91 -3.93 8.48
N PHE A 245 -2.95 -4.84 8.56
CA PHE A 245 -1.75 -4.72 9.37
C PHE A 245 -0.55 -4.74 8.44
N VAL A 246 0.32 -3.75 8.59
CA VAL A 246 1.61 -3.65 7.90
C VAL A 246 2.68 -3.93 8.95
N GLY A 247 3.47 -4.99 8.76
CA GLY A 247 4.14 -5.63 9.89
C GLY A 247 5.61 -5.94 9.70
N THR A 248 6.47 -4.94 9.94
CA THR A 248 7.89 -5.13 10.30
C THR A 248 8.21 -4.12 11.41
N PRO A 249 8.94 -4.49 12.48
CA PRO A 249 9.36 -3.52 13.49
C PRO A 249 10.08 -2.33 12.83
N LEU A 250 9.84 -1.12 13.33
CA LEU A 250 10.38 0.10 12.71
C LEU A 250 11.90 0.07 12.52
N GLY A 251 12.63 -0.54 13.44
CA GLY A 251 14.10 -0.65 13.36
C GLY A 251 14.61 -1.63 12.31
N ASP A 252 13.74 -2.48 11.76
CA ASP A 252 14.08 -3.49 10.75
C ASP A 252 13.56 -3.09 9.35
N LEU A 253 12.80 -1.99 9.25
CA LEU A 253 12.28 -1.43 8.00
C LEU A 253 13.37 -0.66 7.24
N THR A 254 14.39 -1.39 6.77
CA THR A 254 15.47 -0.84 5.94
C THR A 254 15.32 -1.26 4.47
N GLN A 255 16.08 -0.65 3.56
CA GLN A 255 16.05 -1.02 2.13
C GLN A 255 16.28 -2.52 1.92
N GLY A 256 15.39 -3.16 1.16
CA GLY A 256 15.41 -4.60 0.90
C GLY A 256 14.74 -5.43 2.01
N ALA A 257 14.19 -4.80 3.05
CA ALA A 257 13.42 -5.50 4.07
C ALA A 257 12.14 -6.10 3.49
N LYS A 258 11.78 -7.26 4.04
CA LYS A 258 10.52 -7.94 3.82
C LYS A 258 9.44 -7.28 4.68
N VAL A 259 8.31 -6.94 4.07
CA VAL A 259 7.18 -6.29 4.73
C VAL A 259 5.95 -7.19 4.65
N PRO A 260 5.67 -7.96 5.71
CA PRO A 260 4.42 -8.67 5.88
C PRO A 260 3.20 -7.75 5.81
N LEU A 261 2.26 -8.13 4.96
CA LEU A 261 0.93 -7.52 4.83
C LEU A 261 -0.08 -8.55 5.31
N LEU A 262 -0.76 -8.25 6.42
CA LEU A 262 -1.82 -9.10 6.95
C LEU A 262 -3.17 -8.41 6.81
N GLY A 263 -4.15 -9.14 6.30
CA GLY A 263 -5.53 -8.72 6.20
C GLY A 263 -6.43 -9.64 7.01
N THR A 264 -7.40 -9.10 7.73
CA THR A 264 -8.49 -9.91 8.28
C THR A 264 -9.82 -9.24 8.01
N PHE A 265 -10.76 -10.03 7.51
CA PHE A 265 -12.13 -9.58 7.24
C PHE A 265 -13.06 -10.25 8.24
N VAL A 266 -13.65 -9.47 9.14
CA VAL A 266 -14.52 -9.95 10.21
C VAL A 266 -15.96 -9.55 9.90
N GLY A 267 -16.91 -10.44 10.12
CA GLY A 267 -18.34 -10.24 9.91
C GLY A 267 -19.13 -10.82 11.07
N ASP A 268 -19.93 -9.99 11.74
CA ASP A 268 -20.75 -10.40 12.90
C ASP A 268 -19.91 -11.10 14.00
N GLY A 269 -18.69 -10.60 14.24
CA GLY A 269 -17.76 -11.10 15.26
C GLY A 269 -17.10 -12.45 14.90
N LYS A 270 -17.14 -12.87 13.64
CA LYS A 270 -16.46 -14.07 13.13
C LYS A 270 -15.66 -13.76 11.87
N PRO A 271 -14.59 -14.50 11.57
CA PRO A 271 -13.88 -14.33 10.31
C PRO A 271 -14.76 -14.65 9.09
N VAL A 272 -14.65 -13.83 8.05
CA VAL A 272 -15.30 -13.99 6.75
C VAL A 272 -14.41 -14.87 5.87
N LEU A 273 -14.60 -16.17 5.96
CA LEU A 273 -13.79 -17.14 5.21
C LEU A 273 -14.07 -17.10 3.70
N GLY A 274 -13.03 -17.35 2.92
CA GLY A 274 -13.06 -17.39 1.45
C GLY A 274 -13.26 -16.01 0.81
N ALA A 275 -12.87 -14.94 1.49
CA ALA A 275 -12.73 -13.63 0.87
C ALA A 275 -11.52 -13.63 -0.08
N THR A 276 -11.59 -12.88 -1.17
CA THR A 276 -10.42 -12.56 -1.98
C THR A 276 -9.82 -11.27 -1.45
N MET A 277 -8.55 -11.31 -1.05
CA MET A 277 -7.80 -10.16 -0.57
C MET A 277 -6.67 -9.81 -1.52
N THR A 278 -6.61 -8.53 -1.89
CA THR A 278 -5.59 -8.00 -2.78
C THR A 278 -5.09 -6.68 -2.23
N ALA A 279 -3.81 -6.61 -1.93
CA ALA A 279 -3.14 -5.38 -1.57
C ALA A 279 -2.44 -4.78 -2.79
N THR A 280 -2.63 -3.50 -3.02
CA THR A 280 -1.83 -2.74 -3.99
C THR A 280 -0.90 -1.83 -3.22
N VAL A 281 0.39 -1.94 -3.50
CA VAL A 281 1.44 -1.11 -2.90
C VAL A 281 1.94 -0.13 -3.96
N ARG A 282 1.91 1.18 -3.66
CA ARG A 282 2.61 2.20 -4.45
C ARG A 282 3.93 2.51 -3.78
N SER A 283 5.02 2.31 -4.51
CA SER A 283 6.36 2.69 -4.07
C SER A 283 6.65 4.17 -4.28
N PRO A 284 7.72 4.72 -3.68
CA PRO A 284 8.05 6.15 -3.76
C PRO A 284 8.31 6.67 -5.18
N ASN A 285 8.77 5.81 -6.10
CA ASN A 285 8.93 6.13 -7.52
C ASN A 285 7.60 6.11 -8.33
N GLY A 286 6.46 5.85 -7.67
CA GLY A 286 5.13 5.79 -8.26
C GLY A 286 4.75 4.44 -8.87
N MET A 287 5.63 3.44 -8.85
CA MET A 287 5.32 2.09 -9.36
C MET A 287 4.26 1.42 -8.48
N LEU A 288 3.34 0.68 -9.13
CA LEU A 288 2.29 -0.08 -8.47
C LEU A 288 2.61 -1.57 -8.55
N SER A 289 2.58 -2.23 -7.40
CA SER A 289 2.79 -3.66 -7.25
C SER A 289 1.57 -4.28 -6.59
N THR A 290 1.18 -5.48 -7.00
CA THR A 290 0.01 -6.17 -6.43
C THR A 290 0.45 -7.38 -5.63
N VAL A 291 0.08 -7.43 -4.36
CA VAL A 291 0.31 -8.57 -3.47
C VAL A 291 -1.01 -9.26 -3.21
N MET A 292 -1.12 -10.54 -3.60
CA MET A 292 -2.26 -11.36 -3.19
C MET A 292 -2.05 -11.83 -1.76
N LEU A 293 -3.07 -11.66 -0.93
CA LEU A 293 -3.05 -12.16 0.44
C LEU A 293 -3.86 -13.46 0.47
N VAL A 294 -3.23 -14.53 0.92
CA VAL A 294 -3.80 -15.88 0.98
C VAL A 294 -3.94 -16.34 2.43
N ASP A 295 -4.91 -17.21 2.67
CA ASP A 295 -5.15 -17.86 3.96
C ASP A 295 -4.83 -19.36 3.77
N ASP A 296 -3.54 -19.68 3.77
CA ASP A 296 -2.98 -20.98 3.43
C ASP A 296 -2.15 -21.63 4.56
N GLY A 297 -2.02 -20.95 5.70
CA GLY A 297 -1.17 -21.37 6.81
C GLY A 297 0.32 -21.13 6.57
N ASN A 298 0.66 -20.42 5.48
CA ASN A 298 2.00 -19.91 5.18
C ASN A 298 1.94 -18.38 5.08
N HIS A 299 2.97 -17.72 4.54
CA HIS A 299 2.96 -16.25 4.35
C HIS A 299 2.72 -15.43 5.65
N GLY A 300 2.97 -16.03 6.81
CA GLY A 300 2.79 -15.39 8.12
C GLY A 300 1.34 -15.21 8.56
N ASP A 301 0.39 -15.91 7.94
CA ASP A 301 -1.05 -15.77 8.20
C ASP A 301 -1.57 -16.55 9.41
N GLY A 302 -0.90 -17.64 9.81
CA GLY A 302 -1.31 -18.46 10.96
C GLY A 302 -1.68 -19.88 10.56
N GLU A 303 -2.89 -20.31 10.90
CA GLU A 303 -3.42 -21.62 10.50
C GLU A 303 -4.27 -21.45 9.24
N PRO A 304 -4.31 -22.45 8.34
CA PRO A 304 -5.10 -22.34 7.11
C PRO A 304 -6.60 -22.23 7.39
N ASP A 305 -7.28 -21.41 6.59
CA ASP A 305 -8.71 -21.09 6.64
C ASP A 305 -9.19 -20.51 7.99
N ASP A 306 -8.33 -19.73 8.68
CA ASP A 306 -8.68 -19.07 9.95
C ASP A 306 -9.20 -17.63 9.80
N GLY A 307 -9.12 -17.08 8.58
CA GLY A 307 -9.59 -15.75 8.19
C GLY A 307 -8.59 -14.63 8.44
N ILE A 308 -7.33 -14.97 8.70
CA ILE A 308 -6.18 -14.10 8.53
C ILE A 308 -5.56 -14.45 7.18
N TYR A 309 -5.31 -13.42 6.38
CA TYR A 309 -4.72 -13.57 5.05
C TYR A 309 -3.37 -12.88 5.06
N GLY A 310 -2.33 -13.57 4.63
CA GLY A 310 -0.95 -13.07 4.62
C GLY A 310 -0.39 -12.96 3.22
N GLY A 311 0.50 -12.00 3.05
CA GLY A 311 1.33 -11.81 1.87
C GLY A 311 2.60 -11.05 2.25
N GLU A 312 3.65 -11.17 1.45
CA GLU A 312 4.91 -10.49 1.68
C GLU A 312 5.17 -9.47 0.57
N TYR A 313 5.57 -8.26 0.95
CA TYR A 313 6.03 -7.24 0.02
C TYR A 313 7.54 -7.02 0.21
N THR A 314 8.31 -7.20 -0.86
CA THR A 314 9.79 -7.22 -0.81
C THR A 314 10.44 -6.11 -1.63
N ALA A 315 9.72 -5.47 -2.54
CA ALA A 315 10.22 -4.38 -3.40
C ALA A 315 10.32 -3.05 -2.63
N THR A 316 11.19 -3.01 -1.61
CA THR A 316 11.35 -1.91 -0.65
C THR A 316 12.59 -1.04 -0.89
N ALA A 317 13.29 -1.25 -2.00
CA ALA A 317 14.48 -0.48 -2.35
C ALA A 317 14.20 0.71 -3.30
N ALA A 318 12.94 0.96 -3.65
CA ALA A 318 12.57 2.07 -4.52
C ALA A 318 12.72 3.43 -3.81
N SER A 319 13.29 4.41 -4.49
CA SER A 319 13.43 5.80 -4.03
C SER A 319 12.69 6.79 -4.93
N GLN A 320 12.49 8.03 -4.48
CA GLN A 320 11.84 9.08 -5.27
C GLN A 320 12.71 9.60 -6.44
N ASP A 321 13.99 9.23 -6.51
CA ASP A 321 14.92 9.59 -7.60
C ASP A 321 15.21 8.38 -8.50
N PRO A 322 15.32 8.53 -9.83
CA PRO A 322 15.82 7.47 -10.69
C PRO A 322 17.25 7.08 -10.27
N ALA A 323 17.57 5.78 -10.35
CA ALA A 323 18.92 5.27 -10.05
C ALA A 323 19.99 6.16 -10.74
N PRO A 324 20.97 6.70 -9.99
CA PRO A 324 21.93 7.63 -10.57
C PRO A 324 22.73 6.95 -11.69
N ASP A 325 22.93 7.66 -12.81
CA ASP A 325 23.87 7.25 -13.85
C ASP A 325 25.21 6.94 -13.17
N PRO A 326 25.78 5.73 -13.35
CA PRO A 326 27.09 5.36 -12.79
C PRO A 326 28.21 6.38 -13.10
N LYS A 327 28.00 7.29 -14.06
CA LYS A 327 28.96 8.32 -14.49
C LYS A 327 28.77 9.70 -13.85
N GLN A 328 27.80 9.90 -12.96
CA GLN A 328 27.56 11.20 -12.31
C GLN A 328 27.51 11.09 -10.77
N ILE A 329 28.53 10.47 -10.18
CA ILE A 329 28.76 10.54 -8.73
C ILE A 329 29.42 11.88 -8.43
N VAL A 330 28.75 12.77 -7.70
CA VAL A 330 29.33 14.01 -7.16
C VAL A 330 29.68 13.79 -5.69
N GLU A 331 30.95 13.93 -5.35
CA GLU A 331 31.47 13.78 -4.00
C GLU A 331 30.89 14.87 -3.07
N GLY A 332 30.12 14.47 -2.05
CA GLY A 332 29.59 15.36 -1.00
C GLY A 332 28.10 15.68 -1.03
N GLU A 333 27.28 15.02 -1.86
CA GLU A 333 25.82 15.08 -1.73
C GLU A 333 25.31 13.88 -0.94
N GLU A 334 24.58 14.14 0.15
CA GLU A 334 23.85 13.11 0.89
C GLU A 334 22.78 12.49 -0.02
N PRO A 335 22.56 11.17 0.05
CA PRO A 335 21.53 10.54 -0.77
C PRO A 335 20.12 11.10 -0.52
N ASN A 336 19.34 11.37 -1.57
CA ASN A 336 17.89 11.66 -1.49
C ASN A 336 17.12 10.36 -1.18
N GLN A 337 17.09 9.97 0.09
CA GLN A 337 16.93 8.57 0.46
C GLN A 337 15.63 8.22 1.21
N LEU A 338 14.60 9.06 1.17
CA LEU A 338 13.34 8.80 1.89
C LEU A 338 12.19 8.50 0.94
N GLY A 339 11.34 7.57 1.33
CA GLY A 339 10.11 7.32 0.60
C GLY A 339 9.12 6.42 1.35
N SER A 340 7.87 6.86 1.33
CA SER A 340 6.74 6.14 1.89
C SER A 340 6.05 5.28 0.84
N TYR A 341 5.72 4.07 1.25
CA TYR A 341 4.94 3.10 0.50
C TYR A 341 3.48 3.21 0.92
N LEU A 342 2.58 3.35 -0.04
CA LEU A 342 1.14 3.43 0.22
C LEU A 342 0.50 2.08 -0.05
N VAL A 343 -0.20 1.52 0.93
CA VAL A 343 -0.86 0.21 0.84
C VAL A 343 -2.37 0.41 0.80
N ASN A 344 -3.01 -0.15 -0.23
CA ASN A 344 -4.46 -0.22 -0.34
C ASN A 344 -4.89 -1.68 -0.41
N LEU A 345 -5.52 -2.17 0.66
CA LEU A 345 -6.07 -3.52 0.74
C LEU A 345 -7.54 -3.49 0.36
N VAL A 346 -7.92 -4.36 -0.58
CA VAL A 346 -9.30 -4.62 -0.97
C VAL A 346 -9.66 -6.05 -0.58
N ALA A 347 -10.78 -6.21 0.13
CA ALA A 347 -11.36 -7.52 0.41
C ALA A 347 -12.74 -7.64 -0.24
N THR A 348 -12.97 -8.74 -0.96
CA THR A 348 -14.24 -9.03 -1.61
C THR A 348 -14.80 -10.40 -1.22
N ARG A 349 -16.11 -10.47 -0.97
CA ARG A 349 -16.83 -11.71 -0.69
C ARG A 349 -18.27 -11.61 -1.18
N GLY A 350 -18.55 -12.21 -2.33
CA GLY A 350 -19.86 -12.03 -2.98
C GLY A 350 -20.06 -10.55 -3.36
N GLU A 351 -21.09 -9.90 -2.81
CA GLU A 351 -21.34 -8.46 -3.01
C GLU A 351 -20.62 -7.58 -1.97
N LEU A 352 -20.07 -8.17 -0.91
CA LEU A 352 -19.30 -7.42 0.08
C LEU A 352 -17.98 -6.97 -0.54
N TYR A 353 -17.70 -5.68 -0.38
CA TYR A 353 -16.45 -5.04 -0.74
C TYR A 353 -16.03 -4.15 0.44
N ARG A 354 -14.76 -4.20 0.81
CA ARG A 354 -14.16 -3.32 1.81
C ARG A 354 -12.79 -2.86 1.35
N GLU A 355 -12.45 -1.63 1.72
CA GLU A 355 -11.15 -1.03 1.52
C GLU A 355 -10.51 -0.69 2.87
N ALA A 356 -9.24 -1.03 3.03
CA ALA A 356 -8.39 -0.59 4.14
C ALA A 356 -7.12 0.03 3.57
N GLN A 357 -6.65 1.11 4.21
CA GLN A 357 -5.46 1.84 3.77
C GLN A 357 -4.44 1.93 4.89
N GLY A 358 -3.18 1.77 4.53
CA GLY A 358 -2.03 1.94 5.40
C GLY A 358 -0.87 2.53 4.63
N SER A 359 0.19 2.89 5.34
CA SER A 359 1.45 3.26 4.71
C SER A 359 2.61 2.91 5.64
N PHE A 360 3.80 2.81 5.06
CA PHE A 360 5.03 2.66 5.81
C PHE A 360 6.18 3.40 5.13
N ALA A 361 7.08 3.97 5.92
CA ALA A 361 8.32 4.58 5.48
C ALA A 361 9.48 3.60 5.71
N ILE A 362 10.36 3.50 4.72
CA ILE A 362 11.59 2.70 4.78
C ILE A 362 12.76 3.63 5.11
N GLU A 363 13.57 3.23 6.09
CA GLU A 363 14.85 3.85 6.40
C GLU A 363 15.92 3.33 5.43
N THR A 364 16.95 4.12 5.21
CA THR A 364 18.04 3.68 4.35
C THR A 364 19.00 2.80 5.10
N GLY A 365 19.28 1.64 4.49
CA GLY A 365 20.21 0.71 5.08
C GLY A 365 21.63 1.27 5.01
N ALA A 366 22.43 0.96 6.03
CA ALA A 366 23.87 1.18 5.96
C ALA A 366 24.45 0.39 4.78
N ASP A 367 25.40 1.00 4.08
CA ASP A 367 26.18 0.43 2.98
C ASP A 367 27.65 0.77 3.28
N ASP A 368 28.26 0.05 4.22
CA ASP A 368 29.60 0.35 4.73
C ASP A 368 30.69 0.23 3.65
N ASN A 369 30.39 -0.47 2.55
CA ASN A 369 31.32 -0.74 1.45
C ASN A 369 31.04 0.09 0.18
N ASP A 370 30.02 0.95 0.21
CA ASP A 370 29.55 1.83 -0.87
C ASP A 370 29.29 1.10 -2.21
N ASN A 371 28.86 -0.17 -2.19
CA ASN A 371 28.59 -0.97 -3.40
C ASN A 371 27.14 -0.90 -3.88
N ARG A 372 26.28 -0.14 -3.18
CA ARG A 372 24.84 0.04 -3.41
C ARG A 372 23.96 -1.15 -3.00
N LEU A 373 24.50 -2.09 -2.25
CA LEU A 373 23.75 -3.14 -1.56
C LEU A 373 23.77 -2.83 -0.05
N PRO A 374 22.61 -2.69 0.60
CA PRO A 374 22.56 -2.52 2.05
C PRO A 374 23.20 -3.70 2.79
N ASP A 375 24.02 -3.42 3.80
CA ASP A 375 24.73 -4.43 4.61
C ASP A 375 23.78 -5.45 5.25
N ALA A 376 22.56 -5.02 5.60
CA ALA A 376 21.53 -5.89 6.14
C ALA A 376 21.06 -6.92 5.10
N TRP A 377 20.79 -6.46 3.87
CA TRP A 377 20.37 -7.27 2.75
C TRP A 377 21.49 -8.22 2.27
N GLU A 378 22.72 -7.71 2.14
CA GLU A 378 23.90 -8.53 1.82
C GLU A 378 24.09 -9.68 2.81
N ARG A 379 23.90 -9.40 4.12
CA ARG A 379 24.02 -10.40 5.18
C ARG A 379 22.89 -11.42 5.16
N GLU A 380 21.67 -10.99 4.86
CA GLU A 380 20.49 -11.86 4.78
C GLU A 380 20.65 -12.89 3.67
N TYR A 381 21.02 -12.44 2.46
CA TYR A 381 21.15 -13.32 1.31
C TYR A 381 22.57 -13.88 1.14
N GLY A 382 23.57 -13.40 1.88
CA GLY A 382 24.96 -13.81 1.77
C GLY A 382 25.59 -13.46 0.40
N VAL A 383 25.13 -12.38 -0.21
CA VAL A 383 25.62 -11.84 -1.49
C VAL A 383 26.37 -10.53 -1.23
N ASN A 384 27.34 -10.20 -2.08
CA ASN A 384 28.17 -9.00 -1.90
C ASN A 384 28.67 -8.35 -3.21
N ASP A 385 28.39 -8.96 -4.36
CA ASP A 385 28.70 -8.38 -5.66
C ASP A 385 27.39 -7.88 -6.29
N PRO A 386 27.17 -6.56 -6.46
CA PRO A 386 25.97 -6.04 -7.12
C PRO A 386 25.82 -6.52 -8.57
N ASN A 387 26.90 -6.95 -9.23
CA ASN A 387 26.86 -7.52 -10.59
C ASN A 387 26.87 -9.05 -10.59
N GLY A 388 26.85 -9.69 -9.41
CA GLY A 388 26.68 -11.13 -9.26
C GLY A 388 25.29 -11.59 -9.69
N ASP A 389 25.20 -12.84 -10.09
CA ASP A 389 23.99 -13.56 -10.55
C ASP A 389 24.06 -14.92 -9.83
N ASP A 390 23.78 -14.87 -8.53
CA ASP A 390 24.08 -15.94 -7.56
C ASP A 390 23.21 -17.18 -7.78
N ASP A 391 21.99 -16.99 -8.29
CA ASP A 391 21.00 -18.01 -8.59
C ASP A 391 20.89 -18.39 -10.08
N ARG A 392 21.49 -17.58 -10.97
CA ARG A 392 21.74 -17.84 -12.40
C ARG A 392 20.52 -17.72 -13.30
N ASP A 393 19.63 -16.81 -12.96
CA ASP A 393 18.47 -16.48 -13.77
C ASP A 393 18.74 -15.36 -14.79
N LYS A 394 19.94 -14.75 -14.71
CA LYS A 394 20.44 -13.61 -15.51
C LYS A 394 19.92 -12.24 -15.08
N LEU A 395 19.30 -12.16 -13.92
CA LEU A 395 19.18 -10.93 -13.15
C LEU A 395 20.46 -10.77 -12.31
N ASN A 396 20.75 -9.57 -11.82
CA ASN A 396 21.91 -9.38 -10.95
C ASN A 396 21.47 -8.87 -9.59
N ASN A 397 22.28 -9.13 -8.57
CA ASN A 397 21.94 -8.83 -7.16
C ASN A 397 21.46 -7.38 -6.95
N TYR A 398 22.02 -6.40 -7.67
CA TYR A 398 21.54 -5.01 -7.59
C TYR A 398 20.10 -4.86 -8.11
N CYS A 399 19.78 -5.49 -9.23
CA CYS A 399 18.45 -5.42 -9.80
C CYS A 399 17.43 -6.23 -9.02
N GLU A 400 17.88 -7.32 -8.39
CA GLU A 400 17.03 -8.09 -7.49
C GLU A 400 16.63 -7.28 -6.26
N LEU A 401 17.59 -6.58 -5.63
CA LEU A 401 17.29 -5.62 -4.57
C LEU A 401 16.25 -4.58 -5.02
N GLN A 402 16.42 -4.01 -6.21
CA GLN A 402 15.51 -2.97 -6.74
C GLN A 402 14.10 -3.49 -7.03
N LEU A 403 13.98 -4.74 -7.47
CA LEU A 403 12.72 -5.37 -7.84
C LEU A 403 12.09 -6.15 -6.67
N GLY A 404 12.82 -6.34 -5.57
CA GLY A 404 12.39 -7.13 -4.43
C GLY A 404 12.48 -8.65 -4.64
N THR A 405 13.24 -9.12 -5.63
CA THR A 405 13.42 -10.55 -5.88
C THR A 405 14.50 -11.14 -4.96
N ASP A 406 14.51 -12.46 -4.80
CA ASP A 406 15.45 -13.17 -3.94
C ASP A 406 16.69 -13.63 -4.74
N PRO A 407 17.90 -13.09 -4.47
CA PRO A 407 19.13 -13.41 -5.20
C PRO A 407 19.65 -14.84 -5.02
N ARG A 408 18.90 -15.68 -4.31
CA ARG A 408 19.16 -17.11 -4.13
C ARG A 408 18.09 -17.98 -4.76
N ASN A 409 17.06 -17.38 -5.35
CA ASN A 409 15.92 -18.09 -5.89
C ASN A 409 15.57 -17.56 -7.30
N PRO A 410 15.84 -18.33 -8.36
CA PRO A 410 15.71 -17.87 -9.75
C PRO A 410 14.27 -17.66 -10.23
N ASP A 411 13.27 -17.81 -9.35
CA ASP A 411 11.82 -17.76 -9.58
C ASP A 411 11.20 -17.40 -8.22
N THR A 412 11.23 -16.11 -7.90
CA THR A 412 10.91 -15.59 -6.56
C THR A 412 9.46 -15.89 -6.17
N ASP A 413 8.54 -15.76 -7.12
CA ASP A 413 7.11 -15.95 -6.87
C ASP A 413 6.61 -17.40 -7.08
N GLY A 414 7.46 -18.28 -7.61
CA GLY A 414 7.16 -19.69 -7.85
C GLY A 414 6.16 -19.92 -8.99
N GLY A 415 5.91 -18.91 -9.82
CA GLY A 415 5.02 -18.94 -10.98
C GLY A 415 5.57 -19.74 -12.16
N GLY A 416 6.87 -20.05 -12.12
CA GLY A 416 7.56 -20.93 -13.05
C GLY A 416 8.29 -20.22 -14.20
N GLU A 417 8.08 -18.91 -14.37
CA GLU A 417 8.98 -18.03 -15.12
C GLU A 417 10.12 -17.56 -14.20
N SER A 418 11.31 -17.26 -14.75
CA SER A 418 12.44 -16.83 -13.91
C SER A 418 12.48 -15.32 -13.82
N ASP A 419 12.90 -14.75 -12.68
CA ASP A 419 12.84 -13.30 -12.45
C ASP A 419 13.59 -12.51 -13.54
N GLY A 420 14.78 -12.98 -13.94
CA GLY A 420 15.60 -12.40 -14.99
C GLY A 420 14.99 -12.48 -16.40
N SER A 421 14.00 -13.36 -16.61
CA SER A 421 13.24 -13.42 -17.87
C SER A 421 12.01 -12.50 -17.85
N GLU A 422 11.48 -12.21 -16.68
CA GLU A 422 10.37 -11.28 -16.44
C GLU A 422 10.84 -9.83 -16.37
N ALA A 423 12.06 -9.61 -15.89
CA ALA A 423 12.68 -8.30 -15.77
C ALA A 423 14.06 -8.22 -16.47
N PRO A 424 14.15 -8.53 -17.78
CA PRO A 424 15.42 -8.54 -18.49
C PRO A 424 16.09 -7.17 -18.45
N LYS A 425 17.35 -7.11 -17.99
CA LYS A 425 18.10 -5.87 -17.77
C LYS A 425 17.41 -4.90 -16.80
N CYS A 426 16.79 -5.45 -15.75
CA CYS A 426 16.20 -4.67 -14.67
C CYS A 426 15.01 -3.81 -15.14
N GLN A 427 14.35 -4.26 -16.21
CA GLN A 427 13.17 -3.63 -16.79
C GLN A 427 12.05 -4.67 -16.83
N PRO A 428 11.11 -4.62 -15.87
CA PRO A 428 9.98 -5.54 -15.81
C PRO A 428 9.15 -5.45 -17.09
N ILE A 429 9.05 -6.56 -17.82
CA ILE A 429 8.02 -6.79 -18.85
C ILE A 429 6.83 -7.58 -18.30
N ARG A 430 7.05 -8.24 -17.15
CA ARG A 430 6.11 -8.89 -16.23
C ARG A 430 6.56 -8.60 -14.80
N ASP A 431 5.68 -8.80 -13.84
CA ASP A 431 5.99 -8.60 -12.42
C ASP A 431 6.57 -9.89 -11.83
N PRO A 432 7.89 -9.94 -11.51
CA PRO A 432 8.55 -11.16 -10.98
C PRO A 432 8.09 -11.54 -9.55
N LEU A 433 7.17 -10.77 -8.97
CA LEU A 433 6.54 -11.06 -7.68
C LEU A 433 5.07 -11.49 -7.84
N ASN A 434 4.61 -11.74 -9.08
CA ASN A 434 3.23 -12.07 -9.39
C ASN A 434 3.09 -13.32 -10.27
N PRO A 435 2.83 -14.49 -9.65
CA PRO A 435 2.86 -15.78 -10.35
C PRO A 435 1.67 -15.98 -11.32
N SER A 436 0.76 -15.01 -11.38
CA SER A 436 -0.41 -15.05 -12.25
C SER A 436 -0.13 -14.47 -13.64
N ASP A 437 0.89 -13.63 -13.82
CA ASP A 437 1.15 -12.94 -15.09
C ASP A 437 2.20 -13.64 -15.99
N ASP A 438 2.86 -14.69 -15.47
CA ASP A 438 3.88 -15.44 -16.19
C ASP A 438 3.36 -16.02 -17.51
N ALA A 439 4.24 -16.07 -18.50
CA ALA A 439 4.05 -16.79 -19.75
C ALA A 439 4.25 -18.30 -19.63
N VAL A 440 5.09 -18.74 -18.70
CA VAL A 440 5.35 -20.17 -18.46
C VAL A 440 4.82 -20.56 -17.09
N GLY A 441 4.78 -21.86 -16.81
CA GLY A 441 4.23 -22.36 -15.54
C GLY A 441 5.18 -23.38 -14.96
N PRO A 442 5.11 -23.65 -13.65
CA PRO A 442 6.09 -24.47 -12.97
C PRO A 442 6.02 -25.91 -13.49
N ILE A 443 7.17 -26.59 -13.43
CA ILE A 443 7.26 -28.02 -13.70
C ILE A 443 6.98 -28.78 -12.40
N LEU A 444 5.75 -29.26 -12.24
CA LEU A 444 5.25 -29.88 -11.01
C LEU A 444 5.97 -31.16 -10.56
N SER A 445 6.76 -31.79 -11.43
CA SER A 445 7.57 -32.94 -11.04
C SER A 445 8.82 -33.05 -11.89
N VAL A 446 9.96 -33.20 -11.24
CA VAL A 446 11.22 -33.59 -11.87
C VAL A 446 11.78 -34.78 -11.08
N SER A 447 12.07 -35.87 -11.78
CA SER A 447 12.68 -37.07 -11.22
C SER A 447 14.04 -37.30 -11.87
N VAL A 448 15.09 -37.21 -11.07
CA VAL A 448 16.46 -37.54 -11.46
C VAL A 448 16.85 -38.85 -10.79
N ARG A 449 17.19 -39.89 -11.57
CA ARG A 449 17.71 -41.13 -11.01
C ARG A 449 18.97 -41.61 -11.70
N PRO A 450 20.00 -42.04 -10.95
CA PRO A 450 21.14 -42.74 -11.53
C PRO A 450 20.70 -44.15 -11.94
N GLU A 451 21.14 -44.61 -13.10
CA GLU A 451 20.85 -45.95 -13.63
C GLU A 451 22.12 -46.54 -14.28
N ILE A 452 22.20 -47.87 -14.36
CA ILE A 452 23.25 -48.55 -15.14
C ILE A 452 22.55 -49.28 -16.28
N LEU A 453 22.74 -48.78 -17.50
CA LEU A 453 22.24 -49.41 -18.73
C LEU A 453 23.44 -49.98 -19.47
N ASP A 454 23.47 -51.30 -19.66
CA ASP A 454 24.53 -52.01 -20.40
C ASP A 454 25.96 -51.64 -19.96
N GLN A 455 26.21 -51.64 -18.64
CA GLN A 455 27.49 -51.25 -18.00
C GLN A 455 27.89 -49.77 -18.14
N ILE A 456 27.03 -48.93 -18.71
CA ILE A 456 27.21 -47.47 -18.78
C ILE A 456 26.42 -46.82 -17.65
N ARG A 457 27.06 -45.93 -16.89
CA ARG A 457 26.39 -45.11 -15.88
C ARG A 457 25.66 -43.98 -16.60
N VAL A 458 24.35 -43.91 -16.44
CA VAL A 458 23.50 -42.87 -17.02
C VAL A 458 22.70 -42.17 -15.93
N ILE A 459 22.20 -41.00 -16.25
CA ILE A 459 21.21 -40.28 -15.44
C ILE A 459 19.93 -40.25 -16.26
N ILE A 460 18.85 -40.76 -15.69
CA ILE A 460 17.51 -40.66 -16.29
C ILE A 460 16.81 -39.47 -15.66
N LEU A 461 16.40 -38.55 -16.53
CA LEU A 461 15.59 -37.38 -16.20
C LEU A 461 14.16 -37.63 -16.69
N ASN A 462 13.18 -37.51 -15.80
CA ASN A 462 11.76 -37.48 -16.17
C ASN A 462 11.16 -36.21 -15.60
N TRP A 463 10.20 -35.62 -16.30
CA TRP A 463 9.49 -34.44 -15.82
C TRP A 463 8.03 -34.43 -16.26
N GLY A 464 7.19 -33.73 -15.50
CA GLY A 464 5.80 -33.46 -15.85
C GLY A 464 5.67 -32.44 -16.98
N ASN A 465 4.48 -32.31 -17.55
CA ASN A 465 4.18 -31.19 -18.44
C ASN A 465 4.15 -29.89 -17.62
N PRO A 466 4.68 -28.77 -18.14
CA PRO A 466 4.53 -27.48 -17.49
C PRO A 466 3.04 -27.09 -17.45
N LEU A 467 2.64 -26.36 -16.41
CA LEU A 467 1.26 -25.87 -16.27
C LEU A 467 0.87 -24.90 -17.40
N ARG A 468 1.82 -24.08 -17.85
CA ARG A 468 1.70 -23.15 -18.98
C ARG A 468 2.94 -23.27 -19.88
N GLY A 469 2.76 -23.10 -21.19
CA GLY A 469 3.87 -23.10 -22.16
C GLY A 469 4.26 -24.48 -22.71
N LYS A 470 5.44 -24.55 -23.36
CA LYS A 470 6.00 -25.77 -23.95
C LYS A 470 7.49 -25.85 -23.65
N LEU A 471 7.93 -26.98 -23.09
CA LEU A 471 9.35 -27.26 -22.89
C LEU A 471 10.06 -27.44 -24.24
N GLN A 472 11.19 -26.74 -24.43
CA GLN A 472 11.99 -26.81 -25.66
C GLN A 472 13.25 -27.68 -25.52
N PHE A 473 14.02 -27.50 -24.45
CA PHE A 473 15.29 -28.21 -24.19
C PHE A 473 15.55 -28.31 -22.68
N VAL A 474 16.46 -29.19 -22.25
CA VAL A 474 16.84 -29.38 -20.84
C VAL A 474 18.36 -29.41 -20.71
N ASN A 475 18.95 -28.30 -20.23
CA ASN A 475 20.39 -28.25 -20.00
C ASN A 475 20.75 -28.92 -18.66
N VAL A 476 21.77 -29.77 -18.66
CA VAL A 476 22.28 -30.43 -17.46
C VAL A 476 23.63 -29.83 -17.11
N TYR A 477 23.76 -29.32 -15.88
CA TYR A 477 24.99 -28.76 -15.36
C TYR A 477 25.59 -29.67 -14.30
N ARG A 478 26.92 -29.75 -14.27
CA ARG A 478 27.69 -30.47 -13.25
C ARG A 478 28.58 -29.49 -12.51
N ARG A 479 28.51 -29.49 -11.19
CA ARG A 479 29.48 -28.80 -10.33
C ARG A 479 30.84 -29.50 -10.41
N THR A 480 31.87 -28.76 -10.80
CA THR A 480 33.27 -29.22 -10.75
C THR A 480 33.98 -28.45 -9.65
N ASN A 481 34.86 -29.12 -8.87
CA ASN A 481 35.55 -28.59 -7.68
C ASN A 481 35.50 -27.05 -7.50
N GLY A 482 34.76 -26.58 -6.49
CA GLY A 482 34.47 -25.15 -6.27
C GLY A 482 32.98 -24.84 -6.46
N ASP A 483 32.64 -23.57 -6.70
CA ASP A 483 31.28 -23.07 -6.99
C ASP A 483 30.94 -23.02 -8.50
N ASP A 484 31.87 -23.46 -9.34
CA ASP A 484 31.74 -23.46 -10.80
C ASP A 484 30.90 -24.65 -11.31
N TRP A 485 29.91 -24.34 -12.16
CA TRP A 485 29.09 -25.32 -12.84
C TRP A 485 29.39 -25.34 -14.34
N THR A 486 29.58 -26.53 -14.90
CA THR A 486 29.82 -26.71 -16.33
C THR A 486 28.63 -27.44 -16.96
N MET A 487 28.13 -26.95 -18.09
CA MET A 487 27.11 -27.66 -18.87
C MET A 487 27.70 -28.98 -19.39
N VAL A 488 27.05 -30.09 -19.06
CA VAL A 488 27.47 -31.45 -19.45
C VAL A 488 26.48 -32.12 -20.40
N GLY A 489 25.32 -31.51 -20.68
CA GLY A 489 24.33 -31.99 -21.64
C GLY A 489 23.21 -30.98 -21.92
N GLN A 490 22.45 -31.21 -23.00
CA GLN A 490 21.23 -30.50 -23.42
C GLN A 490 20.19 -31.50 -23.93
#